data_AF-A0A8J7VW62-F1
#
_entry.id   AF-A0A8J7VW62-F1
#
_cell.length_a   1.000
_cell.length_b   1.000
_cell.length_c   1.000
_cell.angle_alpha   90.00
_cell.angle_beta   90.00
_cell.angle_gamma   90.00
#
_symmetry.space_group_name_H-M   'P 1'
#
loop_
_entity.id
_entity.type
_entity.pdbx_description
1 polymer ?
#
loop_
_entity_poly.entity_id
_entity_poly.type
_entity_poly.pdbx_seq_one_letter_code
_entity_poly.pdbx_strand_id
1 'polypeptide(L)' 'RMAMMRDVFPIAVESRGMRIREAARAAVGQLHQAGLLEVGDRLVFTNGDHMGLLGATNTLRLLEVDENGLATTLGDL' A
#
# COMPACT_ATOMS: atom_id res chain seq x y z
N ARG A 1 11.96 -11.21 -10.24
CA ARG A 1 11.32 -10.53 -11.39
C ARG A 1 11.28 -9.01 -11.20
N MET A 2 10.64 -8.50 -10.13
CA MET A 2 10.50 -7.05 -9.91
C MET A 2 11.84 -6.31 -9.77
N ALA A 3 12.86 -6.91 -9.15
CA ALA A 3 14.19 -6.29 -8.98
C ALA A 3 14.95 -5.95 -10.27
N MET A 4 14.48 -6.40 -11.44
CA MET A 4 15.05 -6.03 -12.74
C MET A 4 14.33 -4.85 -13.40
N MET A 5 13.21 -4.40 -12.83
CA MET A 5 12.45 -3.27 -13.33
C MET A 5 13.07 -1.99 -12.78
N ARG A 6 13.27 -1.00 -13.65
CA ARG A 6 13.87 0.30 -13.28
C ARG A 6 12.99 0.99 -12.23
N ASP A 7 13.63 1.46 -11.17
CA ASP A 7 13.01 2.22 -10.06
C ASP A 7 11.86 1.48 -9.34
N VAL A 8 11.85 0.14 -9.42
CA VAL A 8 10.89 -0.71 -8.70
C VAL A 8 11.59 -1.45 -7.56
N PHE A 9 11.16 -1.18 -6.34
CA PHE A 9 11.70 -1.80 -5.12
C PHE A 9 10.68 -2.80 -4.58
N PRO A 10 10.94 -4.13 -4.67
CA PRO A 10 10.01 -5.12 -4.15
C PRO A 10 10.06 -5.15 -2.62
N ILE A 11 8.90 -4.98 -1.99
CA ILE A 11 8.74 -5.10 -0.54
C ILE A 11 7.84 -6.30 -0.26
N ALA A 12 8.33 -7.21 0.57
CA ALA A 12 7.55 -8.36 0.99
C ALA A 12 6.55 -7.92 2.08
N VAL A 13 5.26 -8.05 1.78
CA VAL A 13 4.15 -7.83 2.71
C VAL A 13 3.28 -9.08 2.71
N GLU A 14 3.11 -9.71 3.87
CA GLU A 14 2.18 -10.83 4.00
C GLU A 14 0.74 -10.29 4.00
N SER A 15 -0.06 -10.71 3.04
CA SER A 15 -1.43 -10.23 2.85
C SER A 15 -2.46 -11.35 2.66
N ARG A 16 -2.07 -12.61 2.82
CA ARG A 16 -2.99 -13.75 2.72
C ARG A 16 -4.09 -13.64 3.78
N GLY A 17 -5.34 -13.78 3.34
CA GLY A 17 -6.51 -13.67 4.20
C GLY A 17 -6.89 -12.23 4.59
N MET A 18 -6.08 -11.23 4.22
CA MET A 18 -6.40 -9.83 4.48
C MET A 18 -7.36 -9.27 3.43
N ARG A 19 -8.27 -8.41 3.87
CA ARG A 19 -9.00 -7.51 2.99
C ARG A 19 -8.06 -6.44 2.46
N ILE A 20 -8.41 -5.84 1.32
CA ILE A 20 -7.58 -4.81 0.66
C ILE A 20 -7.18 -3.67 1.61
N ARG A 21 -8.11 -3.19 2.45
CA ARG A 21 -7.83 -2.12 3.42
C ARG A 21 -6.83 -2.55 4.49
N GLU A 22 -6.91 -3.79 4.95
CA GLU A 22 -5.99 -4.36 5.94
C GLU A 22 -4.60 -4.51 5.32
N ALA A 23 -4.52 -5.00 4.09
CA ALA A 23 -3.27 -5.10 3.34
C ALA A 23 -2.61 -3.73 3.10
N ALA A 24 -3.40 -2.70 2.75
CA ALA A 24 -2.89 -1.34 2.59
C ALA A 24 -2.33 -0.79 3.91
N ARG A 25 -3.07 -0.96 5.02
CA ARG A 25 -2.63 -0.53 6.35
C ARG A 25 -1.38 -1.26 6.81
N ALA A 26 -1.28 -2.58 6.57
CA ALA A 26 -0.10 -3.37 6.88
C ALA A 26 1.14 -2.93 6.07
N ALA A 27 0.97 -2.70 4.76
CA ALA A 27 2.04 -2.23 3.89
C ALA A 27 2.57 -0.84 4.30
N VAL A 28 1.68 0.12 4.53
CA VAL A 28 2.06 1.48 4.96
C VAL A 28 2.73 1.45 6.34
N GLY A 29 2.17 0.71 7.30
CA GLY A 29 2.77 0.57 8.63
C GLY A 29 4.18 -0.03 8.58
N GLN A 30 4.41 -1.05 7.74
CA GLN A 30 5.73 -1.64 7.56
C GLN A 30 6.73 -0.64 6.95
N LEU A 31 6.31 0.14 5.95
CA LEU A 31 7.16 1.15 5.33
C LEU A 31 7.49 2.31 6.28
N HIS A 32 6.52 2.77 7.06
CA HIS A 32 6.74 3.80 8.09
C HIS A 32 7.70 3.30 9.18
N GLN A 33 7.51 2.08 9.69
CA GLN A 33 8.43 1.47 10.68
C GLN A 33 9.86 1.32 10.14
N ALA A 34 10.02 1.15 8.83
CA ALA A 34 11.32 1.09 8.17
C ALA A 34 11.93 2.48 7.90
N GLY A 35 11.24 3.58 8.25
CA GLY A 35 11.69 4.95 7.98
C GLY A 35 11.60 5.36 6.51
N LEU A 36 10.78 4.66 5.72
CA LEU A 36 10.60 4.93 4.28
C LEU A 36 9.39 5.83 3.99
N LEU A 37 8.54 6.06 4.99
CA LEU A 37 7.41 6.98 4.94
C LEU A 37 7.38 7.78 6.24
N GLU A 38 6.89 9.00 6.16
CA GLU A 38 6.65 9.91 7.28
C GLU A 38 5.16 10.23 7.41
N VAL A 39 4.75 10.70 8.59
CA VAL A 39 3.37 11.17 8.82
C VAL A 39 3.05 12.32 7.86
N GLY A 40 1.87 12.26 7.24
CA GLY A 40 1.44 13.23 6.22
C GLY A 40 1.88 12.90 4.80
N ASP A 41 2.71 11.87 4.58
CA ASP A 41 3.03 11.39 3.23
C ASP A 41 1.78 10.91 2.51
N ARG A 42 1.67 11.26 1.23
CA ARG A 42 0.54 10.88 0.36
C ARG A 42 0.96 9.81 -0.62
N LEU A 43 0.10 8.79 -0.75
CA LEU A 43 0.41 7.60 -1.54
C LEU A 43 -0.69 7.30 -2.55
N VAL A 44 -0.27 6.85 -3.73
CA VAL A 44 -1.15 6.18 -4.69
C VAL A 44 -1.07 4.68 -4.45
N PHE A 45 -2.21 4.07 -4.14
CA PHE A 45 -2.30 2.64 -3.89
C PHE A 45 -3.16 1.95 -4.95
N THR A 46 -2.55 1.08 -5.74
CA THR A 46 -3.26 0.28 -6.76
C THR A 46 -3.47 -1.15 -6.27
N ASN A 47 -4.66 -1.68 -6.51
CA ASN A 47 -5.03 -3.05 -6.14
C ASN A 47 -6.12 -3.59 -7.09
N GLY A 48 -6.39 -4.88 -6.97
CA GLY A 48 -7.60 -5.49 -7.50
C GLY A 48 -8.61 -5.74 -6.39
N ASP A 49 -9.89 -5.81 -6.74
CA ASP A 49 -10.96 -6.17 -5.79
C ASP A 49 -10.79 -7.59 -5.21
N HIS A 50 -10.09 -8.46 -5.94
CA HIS A 50 -9.78 -9.83 -5.52
C HIS A 50 -8.28 -9.97 -5.28
N MET A 51 -7.89 -10.06 -4.01
CA MET A 51 -6.50 -10.29 -3.60
C MET A 51 -6.03 -11.67 -4.09
N GLY A 52 -4.80 -11.73 -4.61
CA GLY A 52 -4.17 -12.98 -5.06
C GLY A 52 -4.56 -13.44 -6.47
N LEU A 53 -5.50 -12.77 -7.15
CA LEU A 53 -5.82 -13.04 -8.55
C LEU A 53 -4.90 -12.21 -9.47
N LEU A 54 -4.07 -12.88 -10.27
CA LEU A 54 -3.20 -12.21 -11.25
C LEU A 54 -4.03 -11.51 -12.34
N GLY A 55 -3.62 -10.30 -12.72
CA GLY A 55 -4.30 -9.52 -13.75
C GLY A 55 -5.59 -8.83 -13.29
N ALA A 56 -5.90 -8.85 -11.99
CA ALA A 56 -7.13 -8.27 -11.45
C ALA A 56 -7.02 -6.80 -11.00
N THR A 57 -5.88 -6.12 -11.21
CA THR A 57 -5.70 -4.72 -10.81
C THR A 57 -6.71 -3.82 -11.51
N ASN A 58 -7.62 -3.20 -10.74
CA ASN A 58 -8.73 -2.41 -11.27
C ASN A 58 -9.09 -1.18 -10.43
N THR A 59 -8.43 -0.98 -9.29
CA THR A 59 -8.77 0.09 -8.35
C THR A 59 -7.52 0.89 -7.98
N LEU A 60 -7.66 2.21 -7.99
CA LEU A 60 -6.70 3.17 -7.44
C LEU A 60 -7.31 3.85 -6.22
N ARG A 61 -6.52 4.02 -5.15
CA ARG A 61 -6.90 4.77 -3.95
C ARG A 61 -5.82 5.81 -3.65
N LEU A 62 -6.26 6.95 -3.14
CA LEU A 62 -5.38 7.98 -2.60
C LEU A 62 -5.39 7.85 -1.09
N LEU A 63 -4.20 7.67 -0.51
CA LEU A 63 -4.01 7.45 0.91
C LEU A 63 -3.08 8.51 1.49
N GLU A 64 -3.19 8.74 2.79
CA GLU A 64 -2.25 9.52 3.58
C GLU A 64 -1.78 8.70 4.78
N VAL A 65 -0.55 8.94 5.24
CA VAL A 65 -0.03 8.34 6.48
C VAL A 65 -0.54 9.15 7.68
N ASP A 66 -1.36 8.51 8.51
CA ASP A 66 -1.93 9.11 9.72
C ASP A 66 -0.89 9.27 10.85
N GLU A 67 -1.29 9.90 11.96
CA GLU A 67 -0.42 10.15 13.12
C GLU A 67 0.11 8.87 13.80
N ASN A 68 -0.49 7.71 13.49
CA ASN A 68 -0.04 6.41 14.00
C ASN A 68 0.87 5.68 13.00
N GLY A 69 1.24 6.33 11.88
CA GLY A 69 2.05 5.74 10.82
C GLY A 69 1.28 4.75 9.96
N LEU A 70 -0.06 4.86 9.91
CA LEU A 70 -0.93 3.90 9.23
C LEU A 70 -1.70 4.58 8.10
N ALA A 71 -2.15 3.76 7.14
CA ALA A 71 -2.91 4.29 6.01
C ALA A 71 -4.29 4.79 6.46
N THR A 72 -4.63 6.01 6.03
CA THR A 72 -5.99 6.56 5.99
C THR A 72 -6.35 6.97 4.56
N THR A 73 -7.64 7.03 4.25
CA THR A 73 -8.12 7.53 2.96
C THR A 73 -7.98 9.05 2.95
N LEU A 74 -7.42 9.62 1.87
CA LEU A 74 -7.59 11.05 1.60
C LEU A 74 -9.09 11.29 1.43
N GLY A 75 -9.68 12.14 2.29
CA GLY A 75 -11.11 12.49 2.25
C GLY A 75 -11.52 13.13 0.92
N ASP A 76 -12.64 13.84 0.89
CA ASP A 76 -13.10 14.49 -0.34
C ASP A 76 -12.06 15.52 -0.82
N LEU A 77 -11.43 15.22 -1.95
CA LEU A 77 -10.57 16.13 -2.73
C LEU A 77 -11.42 17.01 -3.63
#